data_AF-A0A924QSD4-F1
#
_entry.id   AF-A0A924QSD4-F1
#
_cell.length_a   1.000
_cell.length_b   1.000
_cell.length_c   1.000
_cell.angle_alpha   90.00
_cell.angle_beta   90.00
_cell.angle_gamma   90.00
#
_symmetry.space_group_name_H-M   'P 1'
#
loop_
_entity.id
_entity.type
_entity.pdbx_description
1 polymer ?
#
loop_
_entity_poly.entity_id
_entity_poly.type
_entity_poly.pdbx_seq_one_letter_code
_entity_poly.pdbx_strand_id
1 'polypeptide(L)'
;LSFDGATVSGAVRITSDVSDLLELEVVAGFYDVDGTLLGTDRFVHHLGDEVHDGPPVESEAFTIAVPAPLAGRVGAVAVGVPVLVNE
;
A
#
# COMPACT_ATOMS: atom_id res chain seq x y z
N LEU A 1 -2.17 1.47 -10.41
CA LEU A 1 -2.77 0.50 -9.47
C LEU A 1 -3.17 -0.73 -10.26
N SER A 2 -2.81 -1.93 -9.79
CA SER A 2 -3.09 -3.21 -10.44
C SER A 2 -3.37 -4.29 -9.39
N PHE A 3 -4.20 -5.26 -9.74
CA PHE A 3 -4.45 -6.47 -8.94
C PHE A 3 -4.49 -7.69 -9.87
N ASP A 4 -3.71 -8.72 -9.58
CA ASP A 4 -3.58 -9.92 -10.43
C ASP A 4 -4.20 -11.20 -9.82
N GLY A 5 -4.91 -11.07 -8.68
CA GLY A 5 -5.48 -12.20 -7.95
C GLY A 5 -4.58 -12.72 -6.82
N ALA A 6 -3.28 -12.42 -6.84
CA ALA A 6 -2.32 -12.80 -5.81
C ALA A 6 -1.68 -11.59 -5.13
N THR A 7 -1.62 -10.46 -5.82
CA THR A 7 -0.88 -9.28 -5.38
C THR A 7 -1.58 -8.01 -5.85
N VAL A 8 -1.65 -7.00 -4.98
CA VAL A 8 -1.99 -5.62 -5.37
C VAL A 8 -0.71 -4.79 -5.42
N SER A 9 -0.53 -4.02 -6.49
CA SER A 9 0.64 -3.16 -6.68
C SER A 9 0.26 -1.78 -7.21
N GLY A 10 1.06 -0.78 -6.85
CA GLY A 10 0.81 0.59 -7.23
C GLY A 10 1.94 1.52 -6.84
N ALA A 11 1.67 2.81 -6.95
CA ALA A 11 2.54 3.86 -6.46
C ALA A 11 1.70 4.98 -5.85
N VAL A 12 2.19 5.55 -4.75
CA VAL A 12 1.65 6.74 -4.10
C VAL A 12 2.46 7.93 -4.59
N ARG A 13 1.79 8.95 -5.16
CA ARG A 13 2.46 10.19 -5.55
C ARG A 13 2.46 11.16 -4.37
N ILE A 14 3.63 11.63 -3.99
CA ILE A 14 3.81 12.63 -2.95
C ILE A 14 3.63 14.00 -3.60
N THR A 15 2.65 14.75 -3.11
CA THR A 15 2.28 16.07 -3.68
C THR A 15 2.62 17.24 -2.77
N SER A 16 3.01 16.95 -1.53
CA SER A 16 3.59 17.93 -0.62
C SER A 16 5.07 18.10 -0.92
N ASP A 17 5.56 19.33 -0.76
CA ASP A 17 6.99 19.63 -0.74
C ASP A 17 7.56 19.17 0.61
N VAL A 18 8.03 17.92 0.66
CA VAL A 18 8.68 17.31 1.82
C VAL A 18 10.10 16.92 1.42
N SER A 19 11.04 17.10 2.34
CA SER A 19 12.44 16.69 2.10
C SER A 19 12.59 15.17 2.09
N ASP A 20 11.88 14.49 3.01
CA ASP A 20 11.96 13.05 3.21
C ASP A 20 10.59 12.47 3.59
N LEU A 21 10.30 11.25 3.13
CA LEU A 21 9.13 10.49 3.55
C LEU A 21 9.47 9.72 4.83
N LEU A 22 8.97 10.17 5.98
CA LEU A 22 9.31 9.56 7.27
C LEU A 22 8.70 8.17 7.44
N GLU A 23 7.39 8.08 7.19
CA GLU A 23 6.60 6.86 7.25
C GLU A 23 5.47 6.92 6.23
N LEU A 24 5.15 5.76 5.64
CA LEU A 24 3.97 5.57 4.81
C LEU A 24 3.39 4.19 5.08
N GLU A 25 2.08 4.14 5.32
CA GLU A 25 1.31 2.90 5.31
C GLU A 25 0.35 2.90 4.11
N VAL A 26 0.28 1.76 3.42
CA VAL A 26 -0.76 1.48 2.43
C VAL A 26 -1.49 0.22 2.87
N VAL A 27 -2.80 0.31 3.02
CA VAL A 27 -3.65 -0.81 3.48
C VAL A 27 -4.47 -1.35 2.32
N ALA A 28 -4.48 -2.66 2.17
CA ALA A 28 -5.35 -3.38 1.25
C ALA A 28 -6.46 -4.11 2.01
N GLY A 29 -7.72 -3.86 1.65
CA GLY A 29 -8.86 -4.69 2.02
C GLY A 29 -9.20 -5.65 0.89
N PHE A 30 -9.23 -6.95 1.18
CA PHE A 30 -9.53 -8.01 0.22
C PHE A 30 -10.98 -8.47 0.39
N TYR A 31 -11.74 -8.44 -0.70
CA TYR A 31 -13.17 -8.77 -0.70
C TYR A 31 -13.44 -9.96 -1.62
N ASP A 32 -14.44 -10.77 -1.30
CA ASP A 32 -14.97 -11.78 -2.24
C ASP A 32 -15.79 -11.13 -3.37
N VAL A 33 -16.32 -11.97 -4.26
CA VAL A 33 -17.14 -11.54 -5.40
C VAL A 33 -18.49 -10.92 -4.99
N ASP A 34 -18.95 -11.21 -3.77
CA ASP A 34 -20.19 -10.68 -3.22
C ASP A 34 -19.96 -9.36 -2.45
N GLY A 35 -18.70 -8.91 -2.36
CA GLY A 35 -18.31 -7.68 -1.65
C GLY A 35 -18.12 -7.87 -0.13
N THR A 36 -18.01 -9.11 0.35
CA THR A 36 -17.72 -9.39 1.77
C THR A 36 -16.23 -9.23 2.04
N LEU A 37 -15.87 -8.49 3.08
CA LEU A 37 -14.48 -8.36 3.51
C LEU A 37 -13.95 -9.71 4.02
N LEU A 38 -12.92 -10.22 3.37
CA LEU A 38 -12.24 -11.46 3.73
C LEU A 38 -11.06 -11.24 4.67
N GLY A 39 -10.39 -10.10 4.55
CA GLY A 39 -9.25 -9.72 5.39
C GLY A 39 -8.51 -8.51 4.85
N THR A 40 -7.43 -8.16 5.53
CA THR A 40 -6.59 -7.01 5.20
C THR A 40 -5.11 -7.37 5.28
N ASP A 41 -4.29 -6.66 4.53
CA ASP A 41 -2.84 -6.64 4.70
C ASP A 41 -2.29 -5.24 4.35
N ARG A 42 -1.01 -4.98 4.60
CA ARG A 42 -0.43 -3.65 4.43
C ARG A 42 1.01 -3.65 3.95
N PHE A 43 1.37 -2.57 3.26
CA PHE A 43 2.74 -2.17 2.99
C PHE A 43 3.10 -1.04 3.95
N VAL A 44 4.31 -1.09 4.52
CA VAL A 44 4.83 -0.04 5.39
C VAL A 44 6.22 0.34 4.91
N HIS A 45 6.43 1.64 4.67
CA HIS A 45 7.73 2.26 4.42
C HIS A 45 8.16 2.98 5.71
N HIS A 46 9.42 2.77 6.10
CA HIS A 46 10.08 3.51 7.16
C HIS A 46 11.38 4.12 6.61
N LEU A 47 11.66 5.39 6.95
CA LEU A 47 12.85 6.15 6.52
C LEU A 47 14.21 5.48 6.84
N GLY A 48 14.24 4.39 7.59
CA GLY A 48 15.47 3.67 7.95
C GLY A 48 15.86 2.52 7.00
N ASP A 49 14.97 2.07 6.12
CA ASP A 49 15.21 0.86 5.31
C ASP A 49 15.89 1.16 3.96
N GLU A 50 16.00 2.42 3.55
CA GLU A 50 16.67 2.83 2.31
C GLU A 50 17.63 4.02 2.54
N VAL A 51 18.91 3.83 2.17
CA VAL A 51 19.90 4.92 2.11
C VAL A 51 19.66 5.69 0.81
N HIS A 52 18.90 6.78 0.87
CA HIS A 52 18.68 7.64 -0.29
C HIS A 52 19.87 8.59 -0.51
N ASP A 53 20.73 8.26 -1.49
CA ASP A 53 21.71 9.18 -2.06
C ASP A 53 21.16 9.66 -3.41
N GLY A 54 20.25 10.64 -3.40
CA GLY A 54 19.55 11.11 -4.59
C GLY A 54 18.51 12.22 -4.35
N PRO A 55 17.99 12.86 -5.42
CA PRO A 55 16.95 13.88 -5.32
C PRO A 55 15.64 13.30 -4.71
N PRO A 56 14.78 14.14 -4.10
CA PRO A 56 13.57 13.69 -3.43
C PRO A 56 12.69 12.83 -4.34
N VAL A 57 12.24 11.71 -3.81
CA VAL A 57 11.42 10.73 -4.54
C VAL A 57 9.98 11.26 -4.64
N GLU A 58 9.51 11.57 -5.84
CA GLU A 58 8.14 12.07 -6.06
C GLU A 58 7.05 10.98 -5.96
N SER A 59 7.44 9.70 -5.94
CA SER A 59 6.50 8.58 -5.87
C SER A 59 7.06 7.34 -5.17
N GLU A 60 6.30 6.79 -4.24
CA GLU A 60 6.65 5.57 -3.49
C GLU A 60 5.87 4.37 -4.04
N ALA A 61 6.57 3.33 -4.49
CA ALA A 61 5.95 2.12 -5.00
C ALA A 61 5.55 1.19 -3.84
N PHE A 62 4.42 0.48 -3.97
CA PHE A 62 4.01 -0.50 -2.98
C PHE A 62 3.54 -1.79 -3.65
N THR A 63 3.71 -2.89 -2.92
CA THR A 63 3.23 -4.22 -3.28
C THR A 63 2.70 -4.90 -2.01
N ILE A 64 1.47 -5.43 -2.06
CA ILE A 64 0.84 -6.15 -0.94
C ILE A 64 0.33 -7.48 -1.48
N ALA A 65 0.83 -8.57 -0.90
CA ALA A 65 0.39 -9.92 -1.26
C ALA A 65 -0.99 -10.21 -0.66
N VAL A 66 -1.79 -11.02 -1.34
CA VAL A 66 -2.99 -11.62 -0.78
C VAL A 66 -2.54 -12.64 0.28
N PRO A 67 -3.01 -12.53 1.54
CA PRO A 67 -2.67 -13.51 2.56
C PRO A 67 -3.04 -14.93 2.13
N ALA A 68 -2.16 -15.91 2.39
CA ALA A 68 -2.35 -17.30 1.95
C ALA A 68 -3.74 -17.90 2.27
N PRO A 69 -4.38 -17.63 3.43
CA PRO A 69 -5.74 -18.13 3.72
C PRO A 69 -6.85 -17.57 2.80
N LEU A 70 -6.55 -16.50 2.06
CA LEU A 70 -7.48 -15.79 1.17
C LEU A 70 -7.22 -16.10 -0.31
N ALA A 71 -6.16 -16.83 -0.64
CA ALA A 71 -5.77 -17.14 -2.01
C ALA A 71 -6.92 -17.80 -2.79
N GLY A 72 -7.20 -17.29 -3.99
CA GLY A 72 -8.27 -17.79 -4.87
C GLY A 72 -9.69 -17.43 -4.43
N ARG A 73 -9.89 -16.68 -3.34
CA ARG A 73 -11.20 -16.22 -2.85
C ARG A 73 -11.47 -14.75 -3.10
N VAL A 74 -10.43 -13.97 -3.37
CA VAL A 74 -10.53 -12.52 -3.56
C VAL A 74 -11.09 -12.19 -4.94
N GLY A 75 -12.21 -11.47 -4.99
CA GLY A 75 -12.81 -10.92 -6.20
C GLY A 75 -12.52 -9.44 -6.41
N ALA A 76 -12.23 -8.70 -5.34
CA ALA A 76 -11.92 -7.27 -5.40
C ALA A 76 -10.96 -6.83 -4.29
N VAL A 77 -10.28 -5.69 -4.52
CA VAL A 77 -9.37 -5.07 -3.54
C VAL A 77 -9.68 -3.58 -3.43
N ALA A 78 -9.81 -3.08 -2.21
CA ALA A 78 -9.81 -1.65 -1.92
C ALA A 78 -8.46 -1.25 -1.32
N VAL A 79 -7.89 -0.14 -1.77
CA VAL A 79 -6.62 0.39 -1.27
C VAL A 79 -6.85 1.72 -0.57
N GLY A 80 -6.34 1.83 0.66
CA GLY A 80 -6.35 3.06 1.44
C GLY A 80 -4.92 3.51 1.77
N VAL A 81 -4.71 4.82 1.80
CA VAL A 81 -3.47 5.45 2.26
C VAL A 81 -3.82 6.31 3.48
N PRO A 82 -3.69 5.76 4.70
CA PRO A 82 -3.95 6.52 5.92
C PRO A 82 -2.98 7.70 6.03
N VAL A 83 -3.49 8.83 6.52
CA VAL A 83 -2.67 10.01 6.82
C VAL A 83 -2.71 10.22 8.33
N LEU A 84 -1.54 10.12 8.96
CA LEU A 84 -1.37 10.52 10.36
C LEU A 84 -1.29 12.04 10.42
N VAL A 85 -2.21 12.64 11.17
CA VAL A 85 -2.17 14.06 11.51
C VAL A 85 -1.82 14.17 12.99
N ASN A 86 -0.88 15.06 13.33
CA ASN A 86 -0.62 15.45 14.70
C ASN A 86 -1.46 16.71 15.00
N GLU A 87 -2.29 16.68 16.04
CA GLU A 87 -3.06 17.85 16.53
C GLU A 87 -2.23 18.77 17.43
#